data_AF-A0A924Y1X4-F1
#
_entry.id   AF-A0A924Y1X4-F1
#
_cell.length_a   1.000
_cell.length_b   1.000
_cell.length_c   1.000
_cell.angle_alpha   90.00
_cell.angle_beta   90.00
_cell.angle_gamma   90.00
#
_symmetry.space_group_name_H-M   'P 1'
#
loop_
_entity.id
_entity.type
_entity.pdbx_description
1 polymer ?
#
loop_
_entity_poly.entity_id
_entity_poly.type
_entity_poly.pdbx_seq_one_letter_code
_entity_poly.pdbx_strand_id
1 'polypeptide(L)'
;MKCEQFRANLPDWLTNRLAPHHHADMTAHSAACPTCADCEREERRLRAAWQDLPARHTLNLLPRLTDRLSDNSAPRPRWGAYFTVAGTACVLAASAWLYVGRIGPAPVSYPAESVIAQSLGSPPLEDMLEGVRWRSSGEWDAQSEPLDHDVQMRSLLLGKETK
;
A
#
# COMPACT_ATOMS: atom_id res chain seq x y z
N MET A 1 5.96 -9.93 25.08
CA MET A 1 6.01 -9.56 23.64
C MET A 1 4.69 -8.91 23.22
N LYS A 2 4.73 -7.92 22.33
CA LYS A 2 3.53 -7.28 21.75
C LYS A 2 2.97 -8.11 20.58
N CYS A 3 1.66 -8.07 20.32
CA CYS A 3 1.02 -8.84 19.25
C CYS A 3 1.58 -8.53 17.85
N GLU A 4 1.96 -7.28 17.59
CA GLU A 4 2.57 -6.87 16.33
C GLU A 4 3.92 -7.54 16.11
N GLN A 5 4.77 -7.58 17.14
CA GLN A 5 6.07 -8.27 17.10
C GLN A 5 5.88 -9.77 16.89
N PHE A 6 4.88 -10.38 17.53
CA PHE A 6 4.52 -11.78 17.29
C PHE A 6 4.18 -12.03 15.82
N ARG A 7 3.33 -11.19 15.22
CA ARG A 7 2.94 -11.32 13.80
C ARG A 7 4.12 -11.14 12.84
N ALA A 8 4.99 -10.17 13.11
CA ALA A 8 6.20 -9.95 12.30
C ALA A 8 7.17 -11.14 12.36
N ASN A 9 7.31 -11.75 13.54
CA ASN A 9 8.23 -12.87 13.78
C ASN A 9 7.62 -14.26 13.50
N LEU A 10 6.31 -14.35 13.27
CA LEU A 10 5.59 -15.61 13.05
C LEU A 10 6.18 -16.46 11.93
N PRO A 11 6.53 -15.92 10.73
CA PRO A 11 7.05 -16.72 9.64
C PRO A 11 8.42 -17.35 9.96
N ASP A 12 9.31 -16.59 10.58
CA ASP A 12 10.66 -17.04 10.96
C ASP A 12 10.60 -18.04 12.12
N TRP A 13 9.66 -17.88 13.05
CA TRP A 13 9.48 -18.79 14.17
C TRP A 13 9.01 -20.16 13.68
N LEU A 14 8.03 -20.19 12.78
CA LEU A 14 7.54 -21.43 12.18
C LEU A 14 8.55 -22.11 11.23
N THR A 15 9.58 -21.40 10.78
CA THR A 15 10.70 -21.97 10.00
C THR A 15 11.94 -22.28 10.83
N ASN A 16 11.88 -22.14 12.18
CA ASN A 16 13.01 -22.30 13.09
C ASN A 16 14.23 -21.42 12.74
N ARG A 17 13.99 -20.21 12.22
CA ARG A 17 15.05 -19.23 11.89
C ARG A 17 15.34 -18.25 13.03
N LEU A 18 14.47 -18.17 14.02
CA LEU A 18 14.63 -17.30 15.19
C LEU A 18 15.58 -17.90 16.22
N ALA A 19 16.21 -17.01 17.01
CA ALA A 19 17.04 -17.43 18.13
C ALA A 19 16.21 -18.18 19.21
N PRO A 20 16.81 -19.14 19.95
CA PRO A 20 16.06 -19.98 20.89
C PRO A 20 15.28 -19.23 21.98
N HIS A 21 15.79 -18.09 22.46
CA HIS A 21 15.09 -17.28 23.46
C HIS A 21 13.79 -16.68 22.88
N HIS A 22 13.79 -16.27 21.62
CA HIS A 22 12.57 -15.80 20.96
C HIS A 22 11.55 -16.92 20.73
N HIS A 23 11.98 -18.18 20.55
CA HIS A 23 11.05 -19.31 20.47
C HIS A 23 10.24 -19.48 21.76
N ALA A 24 10.89 -19.34 22.93
CA ALA A 24 10.21 -19.40 24.21
C ALA A 24 9.20 -18.26 24.37
N ASP A 25 9.59 -17.03 24.03
CA ASP A 25 8.71 -15.85 24.09
C ASP A 25 7.50 -15.97 23.15
N MET A 26 7.71 -16.49 21.93
CA MET A 26 6.64 -16.75 20.96
C MET A 26 5.65 -17.79 21.47
N THR A 27 6.15 -18.90 22.00
CA THR A 27 5.32 -19.99 22.56
C THR A 27 4.52 -19.51 23.76
N ALA A 28 5.14 -18.74 24.66
CA ALA A 28 4.46 -18.18 25.82
C ALA A 28 3.38 -17.17 25.40
N HIS A 29 3.63 -16.36 24.38
CA HIS A 29 2.65 -15.39 23.90
C HIS A 29 1.46 -16.03 23.18
N SER A 30 1.67 -17.04 22.32
CA SER A 30 0.55 -17.71 21.66
C SER A 30 -0.31 -18.51 22.64
N ALA A 31 0.28 -19.04 23.72
CA ALA A 31 -0.49 -19.65 24.81
C ALA A 31 -1.34 -18.63 25.60
N ALA A 32 -0.86 -17.40 25.76
CA ALA A 32 -1.53 -16.37 26.54
C ALA A 32 -2.56 -15.54 25.75
N CYS A 33 -2.38 -15.39 24.43
CA CYS A 33 -3.21 -14.52 23.59
C CYS A 33 -4.02 -15.34 22.55
N PRO A 34 -5.36 -15.45 22.71
CA PRO A 34 -6.21 -16.23 21.80
C PRO A 34 -6.12 -15.78 20.34
N THR A 35 -6.10 -14.47 20.09
CA THR A 35 -6.00 -13.91 18.73
C THR A 35 -4.71 -14.33 18.03
N CYS A 36 -3.58 -14.31 18.74
CA CYS A 36 -2.30 -14.74 18.20
C CYS A 36 -2.24 -16.26 18.02
N ALA A 37 -2.88 -17.03 18.89
CA ALA A 37 -3.02 -18.48 18.74
C ALA A 37 -3.79 -18.86 17.47
N ASP A 38 -4.85 -18.11 17.14
CA ASP A 38 -5.62 -18.36 15.92
C ASP A 38 -4.83 -17.96 14.66
N CYS A 39 -4.08 -16.85 14.70
CA CYS A 39 -3.13 -16.51 13.63
C CYS A 39 -2.09 -17.62 13.42
N GLU A 40 -1.53 -18.17 14.50
CA GLU A 40 -0.59 -19.31 14.41
C GLU A 40 -1.24 -20.53 13.75
N ARG A 41 -2.46 -20.88 14.17
CA ARG A 41 -3.20 -22.03 13.66
C ARG A 41 -3.48 -21.90 12.16
N GLU A 42 -3.92 -20.73 11.72
CA GLU A 42 -4.22 -20.48 10.31
C GLU A 42 -2.95 -20.49 9.45
N GLU A 43 -1.85 -19.88 9.91
CA GLU A 43 -0.57 -19.92 9.20
C GLU A 43 -0.04 -21.35 9.06
N ARG A 44 -0.12 -22.17 10.12
CA ARG A 44 0.24 -23.60 10.05
C ARG A 44 -0.63 -24.36 9.05
N ARG A 45 -1.95 -24.09 9.04
CA ARG A 45 -2.90 -24.69 8.10
C ARG A 45 -2.57 -24.32 6.65
N LEU A 46 -2.30 -23.04 6.38
CA LEU A 46 -1.92 -22.56 5.05
C LEU A 46 -0.62 -23.20 4.56
N ARG A 47 0.38 -23.30 5.45
CA ARG A 47 1.65 -23.97 5.12
C ARG A 47 1.48 -25.46 4.83
N ALA A 48 0.66 -26.16 5.60
CA ALA A 48 0.33 -27.56 5.32
C ALA A 48 -0.34 -27.69 3.95
N ALA A 49 -1.34 -26.87 3.66
CA ALA A 49 -2.00 -26.85 2.35
C ALA A 49 -1.02 -26.52 1.20
N TRP A 50 -0.03 -25.67 1.44
CA TRP A 50 1.03 -25.37 0.46
C TRP A 50 1.99 -26.53 0.24
N GLN A 51 2.29 -27.31 1.27
CA GLN A 51 3.13 -28.52 1.16
C GLN A 51 2.40 -29.65 0.41
N ASP A 52 1.07 -29.72 0.56
CA ASP A 52 0.22 -30.68 -0.14
C ASP A 52 -0.05 -30.32 -1.60
N LEU A 53 0.24 -29.08 -2.02
CA LEU A 53 0.17 -28.74 -3.43
C LEU A 53 1.12 -29.68 -4.17
N PRO A 54 0.64 -30.43 -5.18
CA PRO A 54 1.51 -31.30 -5.95
C PRO A 54 2.64 -30.42 -6.45
N ALA A 55 3.88 -30.87 -6.26
CA ALA A 55 5.07 -30.17 -6.74
C ALA A 55 4.87 -29.96 -8.23
N ARG A 56 4.29 -28.80 -8.58
CA ARG A 56 4.06 -28.43 -9.96
C ARG A 56 5.47 -28.42 -10.46
N HIS A 57 5.80 -29.38 -11.31
CA HIS A 57 6.99 -29.28 -12.13
C HIS A 57 6.86 -27.89 -12.70
N THR A 58 7.70 -26.98 -12.22
CA THR A 58 7.89 -25.71 -12.87
C THR A 58 8.36 -26.15 -14.23
N LEU A 59 7.39 -26.28 -15.15
CA LEU A 59 7.65 -26.32 -16.58
C LEU A 59 8.76 -25.30 -16.72
N ASN A 60 9.92 -25.70 -17.26
CA ASN A 60 11.12 -24.87 -17.40
C ASN A 60 10.79 -23.66 -18.29
N LEU A 61 9.95 -22.78 -17.77
CA LEU A 61 9.37 -21.60 -18.36
C LEU A 61 10.28 -20.43 -18.07
N LEU A 62 11.06 -20.48 -16.98
CA LEU A 62 12.08 -19.48 -16.70
C LEU A 62 13.11 -19.41 -17.85
N PRO A 63 13.76 -20.52 -18.26
CA PRO A 63 14.66 -20.50 -19.41
C PRO A 63 13.97 -20.03 -20.69
N ARG A 64 12.74 -20.49 -20.95
CA ARG A 64 11.97 -20.07 -22.13
C ARG A 64 11.56 -18.60 -22.09
N LEU A 65 11.30 -18.03 -20.91
CA LEU A 65 10.99 -16.63 -20.72
C LEU A 65 12.25 -15.78 -20.87
N THR A 66 13.38 -16.21 -20.30
CA THR A 66 14.66 -15.52 -20.47
C THR A 66 15.09 -15.50 -21.92
N ASP A 67 14.95 -16.62 -22.65
CA ASP A 67 15.22 -16.68 -24.09
C ASP A 67 14.33 -15.73 -24.88
N ARG A 68 13.02 -15.69 -24.56
CA ARG A 68 12.11 -14.73 -25.22
C ARG A 68 12.42 -13.27 -24.88
N LEU A 69 12.89 -12.99 -23.67
CA LEU A 69 13.30 -11.64 -23.27
C LEU A 69 14.61 -11.24 -23.95
N SER A 70 15.59 -12.14 -24.06
CA SER A 70 16.83 -11.88 -24.79
C SER A 70 16.61 -11.73 -26.29
N ASP A 71 15.75 -12.55 -26.89
CA ASP A 71 15.42 -12.45 -28.33
C ASP A 71 14.64 -11.17 -28.65
N ASN A 72 13.80 -10.70 -27.72
CA ASN A 72 13.13 -9.40 -27.85
C ASN A 72 14.01 -8.20 -27.44
N SER A 73 15.23 -8.45 -26.96
CA SER A 73 16.21 -7.39 -26.64
C SER A 73 17.00 -6.94 -27.86
N ALA A 74 16.85 -7.60 -29.02
CA ALA A 74 17.35 -7.04 -30.27
C ALA A 74 16.72 -5.64 -30.48
N PRO A 75 17.53 -4.58 -30.61
CA PRO A 75 17.02 -3.22 -30.74
C PRO A 75 16.18 -3.14 -32.00
N ARG A 76 14.85 -3.23 -31.87
CA ARG A 76 13.95 -2.96 -32.97
C ARG A 76 14.23 -1.53 -33.42
N PRO A 77 14.47 -1.27 -34.72
CA PRO A 77 14.76 0.07 -35.20
C PRO A 77 13.59 0.99 -34.82
N ARG A 78 13.85 1.91 -33.89
CA ARG A 78 12.85 2.71 -33.16
C ARG A 78 12.28 3.86 -34.01
N TRP A 79 11.88 3.60 -35.24
CA TRP A 79 11.23 4.62 -36.07
C TRP A 79 9.99 5.20 -35.37
N GLY A 80 9.25 4.38 -34.62
CA GLY A 80 8.12 4.83 -33.80
C GLY A 80 8.45 5.79 -32.65
N ALA A 81 9.66 5.74 -32.07
CA ALA A 81 10.03 6.62 -30.96
C ALA A 81 10.23 8.07 -31.41
N TYR A 82 10.71 8.26 -32.63
CA TYR A 82 10.82 9.60 -33.24
C TYR A 82 9.43 10.23 -33.44
N PHE A 83 8.44 9.44 -33.87
CA PHE A 83 7.06 9.93 -34.03
C PHE A 83 6.41 10.29 -32.69
N THR A 84 6.68 9.54 -31.61
CA THR A 84 6.12 9.87 -30.29
C THR A 84 6.73 11.14 -29.69
N VAL A 85 8.03 11.38 -29.84
CA VAL A 85 8.69 12.58 -29.30
C VAL A 85 8.35 13.82 -30.14
N ALA A 86 8.32 13.69 -31.47
CA ALA A 86 7.90 14.79 -32.33
C ALA A 86 6.42 15.13 -32.11
N GLY A 87 5.56 14.12 -31.95
CA GLY A 87 4.14 14.31 -31.70
C GLY A 87 3.84 15.04 -30.39
N THR A 88 4.49 14.65 -29.28
CA THR A 88 4.27 15.31 -27.98
C THR A 88 4.79 16.75 -27.98
N ALA A 89 5.93 17.02 -28.62
CA ALA A 89 6.45 18.37 -28.76
C ALA A 89 5.48 19.28 -29.54
N CYS A 90 4.89 18.79 -30.63
CA CYS A 90 3.89 19.54 -31.40
C CYS A 90 2.62 19.83 -30.59
N VAL A 91 2.12 18.85 -29.82
CA VAL A 91 0.92 19.04 -28.98
C VAL A 91 1.17 20.08 -27.88
N LEU A 92 2.34 20.05 -27.24
CA LEU A 92 2.71 21.04 -26.21
C LEU A 92 2.91 22.45 -26.79
N ALA A 93 3.51 22.56 -27.98
CA ALA A 93 3.67 23.83 -28.65
C ALA A 93 2.32 24.43 -29.07
N ALA A 94 1.42 23.60 -29.60
CA ALA A 94 0.07 24.03 -30.00
C ALA A 94 -0.78 24.46 -28.79
N SER A 95 -0.69 23.73 -27.66
CA SER A 95 -1.43 24.08 -26.44
C SER A 95 -0.90 25.37 -25.81
N ALA A 96 0.43 25.58 -25.77
CA ALA A 96 1.03 26.82 -25.29
C ALA A 96 0.59 28.03 -26.15
N TRP A 97 0.55 27.87 -27.48
CA TRP A 97 0.12 28.94 -28.38
C TRP A 97 -1.37 29.30 -28.19
N LEU A 98 -2.24 28.29 -28.01
CA LEU A 98 -3.65 28.52 -27.70
C LEU A 98 -3.85 29.21 -26.35
N TYR A 99 -3.04 28.86 -25.34
CA TYR A 99 -3.14 29.44 -24.00
C TYR A 99 -2.74 30.92 -24.00
N VAL A 100 -1.61 31.26 -24.62
CA VAL A 100 -1.11 32.64 -24.70
C VAL A 100 -1.95 33.51 -25.63
N GLY A 101 -2.38 32.96 -26.77
CA GLY A 101 -3.08 33.73 -27.80
C GLY A 101 -4.56 33.98 -27.52
N ARG A 102 -5.23 33.12 -26.73
CA ARG A 102 -6.70 33.17 -26.59
C ARG A 102 -7.21 33.44 -25.17
N ILE A 103 -6.49 33.01 -24.14
CA ILE A 103 -6.98 33.09 -22.77
C ILE A 103 -6.48 34.37 -22.08
N GLY A 104 -5.33 34.91 -22.51
CA GLY A 104 -4.68 36.03 -21.84
C GLY A 104 -4.29 35.68 -20.39
N PRO A 105 -3.37 36.41 -19.76
CA PRO A 105 -3.17 36.26 -18.33
C PRO A 105 -4.45 36.68 -17.64
N ALA A 106 -5.18 35.73 -17.05
CA ALA A 106 -6.26 36.07 -16.13
C ALA A 106 -5.65 36.98 -15.06
N PRO A 107 -6.24 38.16 -14.77
CA PRO A 107 -5.74 39.00 -13.71
C PRO A 107 -5.77 38.17 -12.44
N VAL A 108 -4.58 37.85 -11.92
CA VAL A 108 -4.42 37.15 -10.66
C VAL A 108 -4.97 38.10 -9.61
N SER A 109 -6.23 37.89 -9.26
CA SER A 109 -6.88 38.57 -8.16
C SER A 109 -6.26 37.97 -6.91
N TYR A 110 -5.21 38.61 -6.39
CA TYR A 110 -4.70 38.26 -5.08
C TYR A 110 -5.89 38.35 -4.12
N PRO A 111 -6.32 37.25 -3.47
CA PRO A 111 -7.33 37.36 -2.45
C PRO A 111 -6.75 38.32 -1.41
N ALA A 112 -7.45 39.43 -1.17
CA ALA A 112 -7.06 40.42 -0.19
C ALA A 112 -6.74 39.68 1.12
N GLU A 113 -5.56 39.94 1.68
CA GLU A 113 -5.02 39.30 2.89
C GLU A 113 -5.97 39.39 4.10
N SER A 114 -7.06 40.14 4.00
CA SER A 114 -8.10 40.26 5.02
C SER A 114 -8.91 38.98 5.29
N VAL A 115 -8.98 38.03 4.35
CA VAL A 115 -9.76 36.78 4.58
C VAL A 115 -9.00 35.77 5.45
N ILE A 116 -7.67 35.81 5.45
CA ILE A 116 -6.85 34.93 6.30
C ILE A 116 -6.79 35.46 7.74
N ALA A 117 -6.81 36.78 7.94
CA ALA A 117 -6.76 37.39 9.26
C ALA A 117 -8.02 37.15 10.12
N GLN A 118 -9.19 36.92 9.50
CA GLN A 118 -10.46 36.74 10.24
C GLN A 118 -10.76 35.29 10.64
N SER A 119 -10.09 34.30 10.04
CA SER A 119 -10.26 32.88 10.38
C SER A 119 -9.26 32.38 11.43
N LEU A 120 -8.24 33.16 11.76
CA LEU A 120 -7.22 32.83 12.75
C LEU A 120 -7.49 33.62 14.05
N GLY A 121 -8.55 33.24 14.75
CA GLY A 121 -8.62 33.40 16.19
C GLY A 121 -7.55 32.51 16.83
N SER A 122 -6.30 32.92 16.73
CA SER A 122 -5.15 32.20 17.24
C SER A 122 -5.10 32.32 18.77
N PRO A 123 -5.06 31.21 19.52
CA PRO A 123 -4.64 31.28 20.93
C PRO A 123 -3.20 31.80 21.04
N PRO A 124 -2.81 32.39 22.19
CA PRO A 124 -1.46 32.91 22.39
C PRO A 124 -0.40 31.85 22.10
N LEU A 125 0.57 32.22 21.28
CA LEU A 125 1.61 31.37 20.69
C LEU A 125 2.52 30.68 21.73
N GLU A 126 2.47 31.14 22.97
CA GLU A 126 3.27 30.66 24.10
C GLU A 126 2.82 29.26 24.57
N ASP A 127 1.52 28.93 24.48
CA ASP A 127 1.00 27.60 24.85
C ASP A 127 1.20 26.55 23.73
N MET A 128 1.37 26.96 22.47
CA MET A 128 1.59 26.00 21.38
C MET A 128 3.02 25.46 21.32
N LEU A 129 4.01 26.20 21.84
CA LEU A 129 5.41 25.79 21.77
C LEU A 129 5.79 24.73 22.83
N GLU A 130 5.04 24.60 23.92
CA GLU A 130 5.24 23.49 24.87
C GLU A 130 4.61 22.16 24.38
N GLY A 131 3.65 22.22 23.46
CA GLY A 131 3.06 21.04 22.80
C GLY A 131 3.87 20.48 21.62
N VAL A 132 4.79 21.27 21.04
CA VAL A 132 5.64 20.86 19.90
C VAL A 132 7.05 20.50 20.35
N ARG A 133 7.14 19.76 21.47
CA ARG A 133 8.33 18.96 21.76
C ARG A 133 8.25 17.68 20.94
N TRP A 134 8.67 17.78 19.68
CA TRP A 134 9.11 16.71 18.79
C TRP A 134 8.59 15.31 19.11
N ARG A 135 7.45 14.96 18.51
CA ARG A 135 7.10 13.57 18.19
C ARG A 135 8.03 13.10 17.06
N SER A 136 9.30 12.91 17.38
CA SER A 136 10.26 12.30 16.46
C SER A 136 10.00 10.81 16.41
N SER A 137 9.69 10.34 15.20
CA SER A 137 9.83 8.97 14.70
C SER A 137 9.16 7.85 15.50
N GLY A 138 7.98 7.40 15.02
CA GLY A 138 7.61 6.00 15.18
C GLY A 138 6.16 5.67 15.55
N GLU A 139 5.16 6.41 15.08
CA GLU A 139 3.76 5.99 15.34
C GLU A 139 2.86 6.38 14.16
N TRP A 140 2.81 5.48 13.17
CA TRP A 140 1.79 5.46 12.13
C TRP A 140 0.66 4.52 12.60
N ASP A 141 -0.05 4.91 13.65
CA ASP A 141 -1.27 4.20 14.04
C ASP A 141 -2.45 4.68 13.19
N ALA A 142 -2.75 3.85 12.18
CA ALA A 142 -4.05 3.24 11.99
C ALA A 142 -5.29 4.03 12.49
N GLN A 143 -5.67 5.06 11.74
CA GLN A 143 -7.07 5.49 11.66
C GLN A 143 -7.56 5.28 10.23
N SER A 144 -7.69 4.01 9.84
CA SER A 144 -8.61 3.61 8.78
C SER A 144 -9.81 2.97 9.45
N GLU A 145 -10.89 3.73 9.62
CA GLU A 145 -12.20 3.15 9.94
C GLU A 145 -12.51 2.07 8.89
N PRO A 146 -12.84 0.83 9.30
CA PRO A 146 -13.34 -0.15 8.36
C PRO A 146 -14.72 0.30 7.90
N LEU A 147 -14.82 0.70 6.62
CA LEU A 147 -16.09 0.75 5.89
C LEU A 147 -16.77 -0.62 6.03
N ASP A 148 -17.85 -0.64 6.80
CA ASP A 148 -18.69 -1.80 7.10
C ASP A 148 -19.44 -2.26 5.83
N HIS A 149 -18.72 -2.94 4.93
CA HIS A 149 -19.24 -3.49 3.69
C HIS A 149 -19.87 -4.90 3.87
N ASP A 150 -19.73 -5.52 5.04
CA ASP A 150 -20.14 -6.92 5.28
C ASP A 150 -21.58 -7.07 5.77
N VAL A 151 -22.23 -5.99 6.21
CA VAL A 151 -23.66 -6.04 6.62
C VAL A 151 -24.60 -6.17 5.41
N GLN A 152 -24.18 -5.80 4.19
CA GLN A 152 -25.06 -5.80 3.01
C GLN A 152 -25.14 -7.14 2.26
N MET A 153 -24.19 -8.07 2.46
CA MET A 153 -24.19 -9.38 1.78
C MET A 153 -24.96 -10.47 2.53
N ARG A 154 -25.19 -10.33 3.85
CA ARG A 154 -25.88 -11.35 4.64
C ARG A 154 -27.41 -11.37 4.48
N SER A 155 -28.04 -10.31 3.94
CA SER A 155 -29.50 -10.31 3.75
C SER A 155 -29.97 -11.05 2.48
N LEU A 156 -29.07 -11.32 1.52
CA LEU A 156 -29.43 -11.98 0.25
C LEU A 156 -29.39 -13.51 0.30
N LEU A 157 -28.76 -14.11 1.32
CA LEU A 157 -28.54 -15.56 1.37
C LEU A 157 -29.50 -16.33 2.31
N LEU A 158 -30.32 -15.66 3.11
CA LEU A 158 -31.23 -16.31 4.07
C LEU A 158 -32.68 -16.47 3.56
N GLY A 159 -32.96 -16.14 2.29
CA GLY A 159 -34.33 -16.10 1.75
C GLY A 159 -34.80 -17.32 0.94
N LYS A 160 -34.09 -18.46 0.94
CA LYS A 160 -34.36 -19.54 -0.04
C LYS A 160 -34.39 -20.97 0.51
N GLU A 161 -34.99 -21.22 1.67
CA GLU A 161 -35.38 -22.60 2.03
C GLU A 161 -36.73 -22.62 2.76
N THR A 162 -37.83 -22.67 2.02
CA THR A 162 -39.11 -23.25 2.47
C THR A 162 -39.98 -23.59 1.26
N LYS A 163 -39.83 -24.80 0.71
CA LYS A 163 -40.95 -25.65 0.27
C LYS A 163 -40.49 -27.04 -0.14
#